data_AF-A0A4V1G7Z3-F1
#
_entry.id   AF-A0A4V1G7Z3-F1
#
_cell.length_a   1.000
_cell.length_b   1.000
_cell.length_c   1.000
_cell.angle_alpha   90.00
_cell.angle_beta   90.00
_cell.angle_gamma   90.00
#
_symmetry.space_group_name_H-M   'P 1'
#
loop_
_entity.id
_entity.type
_entity.pdbx_description
1 polymer ?
#
loop_
_entity_poly.entity_id
_entity_poly.type
_entity_poly.pdbx_seq_one_letter_code
_entity_poly.pdbx_strand_id
1 'polypeptide(L)'
;MNAIYNHWRLSGWLTHDIFVIAVAIVFIALCGFLLYSLIKRRSTRRLKPYLFILVIYGLIVNFIGMTFFGMFRSVTLEGKSQLFFSHKNHSFTSIERTVIPNGQSNGISTSTSMFELISVNSDTGERIWSKRMGWRNYLIGQTDRYLILNDADDDALFLLDSTTGAMRFSQADLVKKIPALSEVLSPDFPDYRFVDRRLYIHGLDNRYYRLDLENWTLTEDAQIMTIFQQHRAPAWIISASDNRVGQPISDQELTEALRLLGEQLINPVLLGKKQAHQYYVLAYKKRRGPQASIGLYDVEKQKYLWQTAVTLTEDGVPINAYQMDDALYVKAARYLFKLDTNTGRKIYQFDYRWNRVVDR
;
A
#
# COMPACT_ATOMS: atom_id res chain seq x y z
N MET A 1 -12.84 21.39 -13.60
CA MET A 1 -11.52 22.06 -13.46
C MET A 1 -10.56 21.36 -12.49
N ASN A 2 -11.00 20.84 -11.33
CA ASN A 2 -10.11 20.16 -10.36
C ASN A 2 -9.41 18.88 -10.86
N ALA A 3 -10.01 18.14 -11.80
CA ALA A 3 -9.43 16.89 -12.31
C ALA A 3 -8.12 17.14 -13.08
N ILE A 4 -8.07 18.12 -13.99
CA ILE A 4 -6.88 18.40 -14.81
C ILE A 4 -5.70 18.79 -13.92
N TYR A 5 -5.92 19.76 -13.02
CA TYR A 5 -4.88 20.26 -12.14
C TYR A 5 -4.33 19.20 -11.19
N ASN A 6 -5.17 18.28 -10.69
CA ASN A 6 -4.70 17.22 -9.81
C ASN A 6 -3.73 16.25 -10.52
N HIS A 7 -3.87 15.98 -11.82
CA HIS A 7 -2.96 15.07 -12.53
C HIS A 7 -1.55 15.66 -12.76
N TRP A 8 -1.42 16.98 -12.75
CA TRP A 8 -0.14 17.69 -12.93
C TRP A 8 0.50 18.12 -11.61
N ARG A 9 -0.08 17.71 -10.48
CA ARG A 9 0.53 17.89 -9.16
C ARG A 9 1.46 16.72 -8.86
N LEU A 10 2.52 16.99 -8.09
CA LEU A 10 3.33 15.94 -7.50
C LEU A 10 2.42 14.98 -6.73
N SER A 11 2.50 13.71 -7.08
CA SER A 11 1.72 12.62 -6.50
C SER A 11 2.47 11.92 -5.37
N GLY A 12 3.74 12.28 -5.15
CA GLY A 12 4.62 11.60 -4.22
C GLY A 12 5.10 10.24 -4.70
N TRP A 13 4.69 9.82 -5.91
CA TRP A 13 5.23 8.67 -6.62
C TRP A 13 6.47 9.14 -7.40
N LEU A 14 7.64 8.58 -7.08
CA LEU A 14 8.93 9.10 -7.55
C LEU A 14 8.99 9.33 -9.08
N THR A 15 8.51 8.36 -9.87
CA THR A 15 8.56 8.44 -11.35
C THR A 15 7.62 9.49 -11.92
N HIS A 16 6.42 9.64 -11.33
CA HIS A 16 5.46 10.68 -11.70
C HIS A 16 6.01 12.06 -11.36
N ASP A 17 6.56 12.21 -10.16
CA ASP A 17 7.10 13.49 -9.68
C ASP A 17 8.29 13.95 -10.54
N ILE A 18 9.23 13.04 -10.87
CA ILE A 18 10.34 13.33 -11.78
C ILE A 18 9.82 13.78 -13.14
N PHE A 19 8.81 13.09 -13.69
CA PHE A 19 8.20 13.46 -14.97
C PHE A 19 7.60 14.86 -14.92
N VAL A 20 6.77 15.17 -13.92
CA VAL A 20 6.13 16.49 -13.77
C VAL A 20 7.18 17.60 -13.60
N ILE A 21 8.23 17.37 -12.81
CA ILE A 21 9.31 18.34 -12.61
C ILE A 21 10.08 18.58 -13.91
N ALA A 22 10.47 17.52 -14.61
CA ALA A 22 11.18 17.63 -15.89
C ALA A 22 10.35 18.41 -16.92
N VAL A 23 9.03 18.15 -16.96
CA VAL A 23 8.10 18.90 -17.80
C VAL A 23 8.09 20.39 -17.42
N ALA A 24 7.91 20.70 -16.14
CA ALA A 24 7.88 22.08 -15.68
C ALA A 24 9.17 22.85 -16.04
N ILE A 25 10.34 22.22 -15.86
CA ILE A 25 11.64 22.83 -16.18
C ILE A 25 11.75 23.15 -17.68
N VAL A 26 11.43 22.18 -18.54
CA VAL A 26 11.50 22.38 -20.00
C VAL A 26 10.49 23.44 -20.45
N PHE A 27 9.29 23.44 -19.88
CA PHE A 27 8.27 24.45 -20.17
C PHE A 27 8.73 25.86 -19.78
N ILE A 28 9.28 26.04 -18.56
CA ILE A 28 9.81 27.32 -18.08
C ILE A 28 10.95 27.81 -19.00
N ALA A 29 11.86 26.92 -19.40
CA ALA A 29 12.95 27.26 -20.31
C ALA A 29 12.43 27.73 -21.69
N LEU A 30 11.46 27.02 -22.26
CA LEU A 30 10.83 27.39 -23.54
C LEU A 30 10.10 28.73 -23.45
N CYS A 31 9.33 28.95 -22.37
CA CYS A 31 8.63 30.22 -22.13
C CYS A 31 9.61 31.38 -21.89
N GLY A 32 10.68 31.17 -21.11
CA GLY A 32 11.72 32.17 -20.87
C GLY A 32 12.43 32.56 -22.16
N PHE A 33 12.74 31.59 -23.03
CA PHE A 33 13.34 31.85 -24.33
C PHE A 33 12.39 32.66 -25.24
N LEU A 34 11.10 32.29 -25.27
CA LEU A 34 10.05 33.03 -25.98
C LEU A 34 9.97 34.49 -25.53
N LEU A 35 9.91 34.73 -24.21
CA LEU A 35 9.86 36.07 -23.62
C LEU A 35 11.12 36.89 -23.95
N TYR A 36 12.31 36.29 -23.82
CA TYR A 36 13.56 36.95 -24.21
C TYR A 36 13.58 37.34 -25.69
N SER A 37 13.09 36.46 -26.57
CA SER A 37 13.02 36.75 -28.00
C SER A 37 12.09 37.92 -28.33
N LEU A 38 10.96 38.03 -27.61
CA LEU A 38 10.01 39.14 -27.72
C LEU A 38 10.59 40.48 -27.26
N ILE A 39 11.29 40.49 -26.12
CA ILE A 39 11.86 41.70 -25.52
C ILE A 39 13.03 42.23 -26.38
N LYS A 40 13.94 41.35 -26.81
CA LYS A 40 15.17 41.77 -27.49
C LYS A 40 14.97 42.16 -28.94
N ARG A 41 14.00 41.57 -29.64
CA ARG A 41 13.84 41.74 -31.09
C ARG A 41 12.35 41.85 -31.39
N ARG A 42 11.86 43.08 -31.65
CA ARG A 42 10.46 43.46 -31.95
C ARG A 42 9.85 42.82 -33.22
N SER A 43 10.18 41.57 -33.55
CA SER A 43 9.70 40.87 -34.75
C SER A 43 8.93 39.60 -34.38
N THR A 44 7.63 39.61 -34.65
CA THR A 44 6.71 38.49 -34.42
C THR A 44 6.91 37.32 -35.38
N ARG A 45 7.64 37.50 -36.49
CA ARG A 45 7.86 36.44 -37.50
C ARG A 45 8.65 35.24 -36.96
N ARG A 46 9.54 35.45 -35.98
CA ARG A 46 10.31 34.37 -35.36
C ARG A 46 9.58 33.67 -34.20
N LEU A 47 8.41 34.15 -33.76
CA LEU A 47 7.63 33.47 -32.72
C LEU A 47 6.88 32.24 -33.22
N LYS A 48 6.50 32.20 -34.50
CA LYS A 48 5.78 31.07 -35.11
C LYS A 48 6.44 29.70 -34.86
N PRO A 49 7.75 29.50 -35.12
CA PRO A 49 8.39 28.21 -34.85
C PRO A 49 8.42 27.83 -33.36
N TYR A 50 8.62 28.79 -32.46
CA TYR A 50 8.63 28.51 -31.01
C TYR A 50 7.25 28.18 -30.46
N LEU A 51 6.21 28.86 -30.95
CA LEU A 51 4.83 28.51 -30.61
C LEU A 51 4.49 27.10 -31.11
N PHE A 52 4.95 26.74 -32.32
CA PHE A 52 4.79 25.40 -32.87
C PHE A 52 5.52 24.33 -32.02
N ILE A 53 6.76 24.61 -31.60
CA ILE A 53 7.51 23.73 -30.68
C ILE A 53 6.75 23.57 -29.36
N LEU A 54 6.18 24.64 -28.81
CA LEU A 54 5.43 24.60 -27.55
C LEU A 54 4.14 23.77 -27.68
N VAL A 55 3.46 23.84 -28.83
CA VAL A 55 2.29 23.00 -29.13
C VAL A 55 2.69 21.52 -29.26
N ILE A 56 3.73 21.21 -30.03
CA ILE A 56 4.25 19.83 -30.16
C ILE A 56 4.67 19.29 -28.80
N TYR A 57 5.40 20.09 -28.03
CA TYR A 57 5.80 19.76 -26.68
C TYR A 57 4.59 19.43 -25.80
N GLY A 58 3.57 20.28 -25.81
CA GLY A 58 2.31 20.03 -25.11
C GLY A 58 1.68 18.70 -25.52
N LEU A 59 1.61 18.40 -26.81
CA LEU A 59 1.05 17.14 -27.32
C LEU A 59 1.85 15.92 -26.85
N ILE A 60 3.18 15.95 -26.98
CA ILE A 60 4.06 14.85 -26.59
C ILE A 60 3.97 14.59 -25.09
N VAL A 61 4.03 15.64 -24.27
CA VAL A 61 3.98 15.47 -22.82
C VAL A 61 2.61 14.94 -22.38
N ASN A 62 1.51 15.46 -22.93
CA ASN A 62 0.19 14.92 -22.60
C ASN A 62 0.05 13.45 -23.02
N PHE A 63 0.61 13.07 -24.17
CA PHE A 63 0.62 11.68 -24.62
C PHE A 63 1.39 10.76 -23.66
N ILE A 64 2.61 11.16 -23.26
CA ILE A 64 3.43 10.42 -22.30
C ILE A 64 2.73 10.35 -20.93
N GLY A 65 2.22 11.47 -20.45
CA GLY A 65 1.46 11.58 -19.19
C GLY A 65 0.24 10.67 -19.17
N MET A 66 -0.51 10.62 -20.25
CA MET A 66 -1.68 9.76 -20.38
C MET A 66 -1.29 8.27 -20.41
N THR A 67 -0.23 7.92 -21.13
CA THR A 67 0.17 6.53 -21.37
C THR A 67 0.84 5.89 -20.16
N PHE A 68 1.77 6.59 -19.49
CA PHE A 68 2.59 6.01 -18.43
C PHE A 68 2.14 6.40 -17.01
N PHE A 69 1.41 7.50 -16.88
CA PHE A 69 1.07 8.08 -15.59
C PHE A 69 -0.44 8.19 -15.34
N GLY A 70 -1.25 7.70 -16.28
CA GLY A 70 -2.71 7.71 -16.15
C GLY A 70 -3.29 9.11 -16.03
N MET A 71 -2.59 10.14 -16.55
CA MET A 71 -3.14 11.49 -16.59
C MET A 71 -4.48 11.46 -17.34
N PHE A 72 -5.52 12.06 -16.73
CA PHE A 72 -6.89 12.08 -17.24
C PHE A 72 -7.61 10.72 -17.27
N ARG A 73 -7.04 9.67 -16.68
CA ARG A 73 -7.66 8.33 -16.60
C ARG A 73 -8.03 7.98 -15.16
N SER A 74 -8.98 7.05 -15.03
CA SER A 74 -9.19 6.38 -13.75
C SER A 74 -8.02 5.46 -13.48
N VAL A 75 -7.41 5.60 -12.32
CA VAL A 75 -6.26 4.82 -11.86
C VAL A 75 -6.74 4.06 -10.63
N THR A 76 -6.56 2.74 -10.63
CA THR A 76 -6.91 1.89 -9.48
C THR A 76 -5.67 1.65 -8.63
N LEU A 77 -5.87 1.58 -7.32
CA LEU A 77 -4.83 1.21 -6.36
C LEU A 77 -5.24 -0.07 -5.62
N GLU A 78 -4.32 -1.01 -5.60
CA GLU A 78 -4.46 -2.31 -4.95
C GLU A 78 -3.38 -2.47 -3.88
N GLY A 79 -3.76 -2.85 -2.66
CA GLY A 79 -2.79 -3.27 -1.65
C GLY A 79 -2.23 -4.65 -1.99
N LYS A 80 -0.91 -4.75 -2.10
CA LYS A 80 -0.18 -6.00 -2.40
C LYS A 80 0.53 -6.61 -1.20
N SER A 81 0.38 -6.00 -0.03
CA SER A 81 0.83 -6.59 1.23
C SER A 81 -0.15 -6.23 2.35
N GLN A 82 -0.09 -7.02 3.42
CA GLN A 82 -0.60 -6.60 4.72
C GLN A 82 0.08 -5.30 5.16
N LEU A 83 -0.60 -4.60 6.07
CA LEU A 83 -0.07 -3.40 6.71
C LEU A 83 0.81 -3.82 7.89
N PHE A 84 2.10 -3.50 7.83
CA PHE A 84 3.03 -3.79 8.93
C PHE A 84 3.25 -2.56 9.78
N PHE A 85 3.12 -2.70 11.10
CA PHE A 85 3.37 -1.63 12.05
C PHE A 85 4.77 -1.72 12.66
N SER A 86 5.42 -0.58 12.78
CA SER A 86 6.67 -0.42 13.53
C SER A 86 6.40 0.32 14.83
N HIS A 87 6.62 -0.34 15.96
CA HIS A 87 6.56 0.31 17.27
C HIS A 87 7.69 1.35 17.41
N LYS A 88 8.90 1.03 16.95
CA LYS A 88 10.03 1.96 17.04
C LYS A 88 9.85 3.24 16.21
N ASN A 89 9.37 3.10 14.98
CA ASN A 89 9.25 4.23 14.06
C ASN A 89 7.85 4.87 14.07
N HIS A 90 6.91 4.32 14.83
CA HIS A 90 5.50 4.73 14.83
C HIS A 90 4.95 4.83 13.40
N SER A 91 5.18 3.80 12.58
CA SER A 91 4.91 3.86 11.14
C SER A 91 4.22 2.60 10.62
N PHE A 92 3.33 2.78 9.63
CA PHE A 92 2.77 1.70 8.84
C PHE A 92 3.46 1.59 7.49
N THR A 93 3.83 0.36 7.12
CA THR A 93 4.47 0.07 5.84
C THR A 93 3.64 -0.93 5.04
N SER A 94 3.45 -0.67 3.76
CA SER A 94 2.82 -1.62 2.84
C SER A 94 3.25 -1.41 1.39
N ILE A 95 3.09 -2.45 0.57
CA ILE A 95 3.27 -2.38 -0.89
C ILE A 95 1.93 -2.03 -1.53
N GLU A 96 1.93 -0.97 -2.32
CA GLU A 96 0.80 -0.58 -3.17
C GLU A 96 1.13 -0.82 -4.63
N ARG A 97 0.11 -1.27 -5.38
CA ARG A 97 0.14 -1.35 -6.83
C ARG A 97 -0.80 -0.32 -7.41
N THR A 98 -0.24 0.56 -8.22
CA THR A 98 -1.00 1.46 -9.10
C THR A 98 -1.20 0.77 -10.44
N VAL A 99 -2.46 0.64 -10.88
CA VAL A 99 -2.82 0.06 -12.19
C VAL A 99 -3.38 1.17 -13.08
N ILE A 100 -2.74 1.34 -14.23
CA ILE A 100 -3.06 2.36 -15.23
C ILE A 100 -3.57 1.66 -16.47
N PRO A 101 -4.87 1.78 -16.80
CA PRO A 101 -5.42 1.24 -18.03
C PRO A 101 -4.74 1.89 -19.23
N ASN A 102 -4.17 1.10 -20.15
CA ASN A 102 -3.44 1.59 -21.32
C ASN A 102 -4.10 1.24 -22.66
N GLY A 103 -5.17 0.44 -22.69
CA GLY A 103 -5.97 0.18 -23.89
C GLY A 103 -6.85 -1.06 -23.79
N GLN A 104 -7.43 -1.45 -24.92
CA GLN A 104 -8.06 -2.76 -25.12
C GLN A 104 -7.53 -3.34 -26.43
N SER A 105 -7.09 -4.60 -26.41
CA SER A 105 -6.70 -5.36 -27.60
C SER A 105 -7.49 -6.65 -27.64
N ASN A 106 -8.22 -6.90 -28.73
CA ASN A 106 -9.09 -8.08 -28.88
C ASN A 106 -10.06 -8.31 -27.70
N GLY A 107 -10.59 -7.23 -27.11
CA GLY A 107 -11.47 -7.29 -25.93
C GLY A 107 -10.74 -7.50 -24.59
N ILE A 108 -9.42 -7.67 -24.59
CA ILE A 108 -8.61 -7.77 -23.38
C ILE A 108 -8.13 -6.37 -22.98
N SER A 109 -8.48 -5.95 -21.77
CA SER A 109 -7.98 -4.68 -21.22
C SER A 109 -6.49 -4.80 -20.89
N THR A 110 -5.67 -3.95 -21.49
CA THR A 110 -4.25 -3.86 -21.21
C THR A 110 -4.00 -2.78 -20.16
N SER A 111 -3.03 -3.00 -19.27
CA SER A 111 -2.67 -2.04 -18.23
C SER A 111 -1.17 -2.02 -17.96
N THR A 112 -0.68 -0.88 -17.50
CA THR A 112 0.66 -0.72 -16.94
C THR A 112 0.53 -0.70 -15.43
N SER A 113 1.42 -1.40 -14.73
CA SER A 113 1.43 -1.45 -13.27
C SER A 113 2.71 -0.85 -12.71
N MET A 114 2.59 -0.12 -11.61
CA MET A 114 3.71 0.37 -10.82
C MET A 114 3.54 -0.08 -9.37
N PHE A 115 4.63 -0.53 -8.76
CA PHE A 115 4.65 -1.02 -7.38
C PHE A 115 5.50 -0.08 -6.54
N GLU A 116 5.00 0.33 -5.38
CA GLU A 116 5.71 1.19 -4.45
C GLU A 116 5.49 0.71 -3.02
N LEU A 117 6.59 0.59 -2.27
CA LEU A 117 6.60 0.37 -0.84
C LEU A 117 6.50 1.73 -0.16
N ILE A 118 5.45 1.96 0.62
CA ILE A 118 5.13 3.26 1.21
C ILE A 118 5.09 3.13 2.72
N SER A 119 5.80 4.03 3.40
CA SER A 119 5.79 4.17 4.86
C SER A 119 5.09 5.45 5.29
N VAL A 120 4.12 5.32 6.20
CA VAL A 120 3.25 6.39 6.69
C VAL A 120 3.40 6.50 8.21
N ASN A 121 3.62 7.72 8.70
CA ASN A 121 3.63 7.99 10.13
C ASN A 121 2.22 7.77 10.72
N SER A 122 2.13 6.89 11.71
CA SER A 122 0.87 6.48 12.34
C SER A 122 0.21 7.57 13.20
N ASP A 123 0.96 8.61 13.57
CA ASP A 123 0.46 9.71 14.40
C ASP A 123 -0.07 10.85 13.54
N THR A 124 0.71 11.28 12.55
CA THR A 124 0.39 12.45 11.71
C THR A 124 -0.31 12.10 10.39
N GLY A 125 -0.21 10.84 9.97
CA GLY A 125 -0.63 10.36 8.65
C GLY A 125 0.30 10.79 7.52
N GLU A 126 1.43 11.43 7.79
CA GLU A 126 2.34 11.92 6.75
C GLU A 126 3.22 10.80 6.19
N ARG A 127 3.52 10.85 4.88
CA ARG A 127 4.48 9.92 4.28
C ARG A 127 5.87 10.19 4.86
N ILE A 128 6.52 9.15 5.38
CA ILE A 128 7.90 9.22 5.83
C ILE A 128 8.84 9.04 4.64
N TRP A 129 8.66 7.94 3.89
CA TRP A 129 9.41 7.63 2.68
C TRP A 129 8.59 6.70 1.78
N SER A 130 9.01 6.60 0.53
CA SER A 130 8.51 5.57 -0.39
C SER A 130 9.63 5.07 -1.30
N LYS A 131 9.50 3.83 -1.77
CA LYS A 131 10.50 3.17 -2.62
C LYS A 131 9.80 2.39 -3.74
N ARG A 132 10.24 2.60 -4.98
CA ARG A 132 9.80 1.81 -6.12
C ARG A 132 10.21 0.34 -5.94
N MET A 133 9.28 -0.56 -6.23
CA MET A 133 9.48 -1.99 -6.18
C MET A 133 9.30 -2.61 -7.58
N GLY A 134 9.89 -3.78 -7.80
CA GLY A 134 9.52 -4.65 -8.90
C GLY A 134 8.18 -5.33 -8.65
N TRP A 135 7.66 -6.00 -9.68
CA TRP A 135 6.33 -6.60 -9.66
C TRP A 135 6.27 -7.93 -8.88
N ARG A 136 7.43 -8.57 -8.64
CA ARG A 136 7.62 -9.79 -7.84
C ARG A 136 8.45 -9.54 -6.57
N ASN A 137 8.39 -8.33 -6.03
CA ASN A 137 8.94 -8.03 -4.72
C ASN A 137 7.83 -8.13 -3.67
N TYR A 138 7.98 -9.04 -2.74
CA TYR A 138 7.00 -9.37 -1.72
C TYR A 138 7.46 -8.91 -0.34
N LEU A 139 6.60 -8.21 0.40
CA LEU A 139 6.88 -7.83 1.79
C LEU A 139 6.49 -8.98 2.71
N ILE A 140 7.49 -9.65 3.29
CA ILE A 140 7.31 -10.79 4.19
C ILE A 140 6.98 -10.31 5.61
N GLY A 141 7.71 -9.30 6.09
CA GLY A 141 7.64 -8.89 7.48
C GLY A 141 8.44 -7.64 7.80
N GLN A 142 8.31 -7.19 9.04
CA GLN A 142 9.00 -6.00 9.56
C GLN A 142 9.51 -6.22 10.98
N THR A 143 10.78 -5.94 11.21
CA THR A 143 11.39 -5.77 12.54
C THR A 143 11.57 -4.28 12.85
N ASP A 144 12.07 -3.96 14.04
CA ASP A 144 12.41 -2.57 14.42
C ASP A 144 13.58 -1.98 13.63
N ARG A 145 14.33 -2.82 12.89
CA ARG A 145 15.47 -2.38 12.08
C ARG A 145 15.23 -2.57 10.59
N TYR A 146 14.62 -3.68 10.21
CA TYR A 146 14.58 -4.12 8.83
C TYR A 146 13.16 -4.41 8.34
N LEU A 147 12.90 -4.02 7.11
CA LEU A 147 11.85 -4.61 6.29
C LEU A 147 12.43 -5.81 5.56
N ILE A 148 11.72 -6.92 5.61
CA ILE A 148 12.15 -8.20 5.05
C ILE A 148 11.36 -8.43 3.76
N LEU A 149 12.07 -8.50 2.65
CA LEU A 149 11.44 -8.69 1.34
C LEU A 149 12.04 -9.89 0.61
N ASN A 150 11.20 -10.55 -0.19
CA ASN A 150 11.57 -11.58 -1.14
C ASN A 150 11.43 -11.00 -2.56
N ASP A 151 12.44 -11.21 -3.41
CA ASP A 151 12.38 -10.94 -4.84
C ASP A 151 12.38 -12.27 -5.58
N ALA A 152 11.28 -12.62 -6.23
CA ALA A 152 11.19 -13.89 -6.92
C ALA A 152 11.83 -13.87 -8.33
N ASP A 153 12.40 -12.73 -8.77
CA ASP A 153 13.12 -12.60 -10.04
C ASP A 153 14.65 -12.58 -9.87
N ASP A 154 15.18 -12.03 -8.77
CA ASP A 154 16.62 -11.79 -8.58
C ASP A 154 17.14 -12.30 -7.22
N ASP A 155 16.79 -11.61 -6.13
CA ASP A 155 17.20 -11.92 -4.75
C ASP A 155 16.08 -12.64 -3.97
N ALA A 156 16.27 -13.91 -3.62
CA ALA A 156 15.35 -14.68 -2.77
C ALA A 156 15.02 -13.97 -1.43
N LEU A 157 15.97 -13.21 -0.86
CA LEU A 157 15.76 -12.42 0.35
C LEU A 157 16.67 -11.19 0.39
N PHE A 158 16.09 -10.02 0.66
CA PHE A 158 16.84 -8.78 0.91
C PHE A 158 16.20 -7.93 2.01
N LEU A 159 17.02 -7.09 2.65
CA LEU A 159 16.62 -6.27 3.79
C LEU A 159 16.73 -4.78 3.47
N LEU A 160 15.65 -4.05 3.73
CA LEU A 160 15.64 -2.59 3.70
C LEU A 160 15.66 -2.02 5.11
N ASP A 161 16.26 -0.86 5.28
CA ASP A 161 16.18 -0.07 6.50
C ASP A 161 14.73 0.37 6.75
N SER A 162 14.18 0.05 7.91
CA SER A 162 12.79 0.37 8.25
C SER A 162 12.50 1.87 8.38
N THR A 163 13.52 2.69 8.65
CA THR A 163 13.39 4.14 8.86
C THR A 163 13.55 4.92 7.56
N THR A 164 14.33 4.42 6.60
CA THR A 164 14.68 5.15 5.37
C THR A 164 14.25 4.46 4.07
N GLY A 165 13.92 3.17 4.10
CA GLY A 165 13.66 2.37 2.89
C GLY A 165 14.91 2.08 2.04
N ALA A 166 16.10 2.47 2.50
CA ALA A 166 17.35 2.18 1.81
C ALA A 166 17.70 0.71 1.91
N MET A 167 18.32 0.14 0.87
CA MET A 167 18.81 -1.24 0.92
C MET A 167 19.97 -1.32 1.93
N ARG A 168 19.87 -2.27 2.86
CA ARG A 168 20.91 -2.52 3.86
C ARG A 168 21.68 -3.79 3.59
N PHE A 169 20.97 -4.84 3.17
CA PHE A 169 21.58 -6.13 2.84
C PHE A 169 20.88 -6.71 1.61
N SER A 170 21.67 -6.99 0.58
CA SER A 170 21.27 -7.89 -0.51
C SER A 170 21.34 -9.35 -0.07
N GLN A 171 20.85 -10.28 -0.89
CA GLN A 171 21.05 -11.71 -0.64
C GLN A 171 22.54 -12.05 -0.49
N ALA A 172 23.41 -11.51 -1.34
CA ALA A 172 24.85 -11.77 -1.31
C ALA A 172 25.47 -11.32 0.03
N ASP A 173 25.02 -10.19 0.58
CA ASP A 173 25.48 -9.71 1.89
C ASP A 173 25.01 -10.63 3.02
N LEU A 174 23.78 -11.15 2.94
CA LEU A 174 23.23 -12.10 3.90
C LEU A 174 24.00 -13.43 3.87
N VAL A 175 24.26 -13.98 2.69
CA VAL A 175 25.06 -15.20 2.52
C VAL A 175 26.48 -14.99 3.03
N LYS A 176 27.09 -13.83 2.81
CA LYS A 176 28.41 -13.53 3.36
C LYS A 176 28.44 -13.56 4.89
N LYS A 177 27.35 -13.13 5.54
CA LYS A 177 27.20 -13.17 7.00
C LYS A 177 26.88 -14.57 7.51
N ILE A 178 26.04 -15.30 6.78
CA ILE A 178 25.54 -16.63 7.14
C ILE A 178 25.68 -17.53 5.90
N PRO A 179 26.86 -18.14 5.68
CA PRO A 179 27.14 -18.90 4.46
C PRO A 179 26.14 -20.01 4.16
N ALA A 180 25.57 -20.64 5.19
CA ALA A 180 24.55 -21.68 5.04
C ALA A 180 23.29 -21.21 4.30
N LEU A 181 23.03 -19.88 4.22
CA LEU A 181 21.89 -19.35 3.47
C LEU A 181 21.96 -19.62 1.97
N SER A 182 23.15 -19.86 1.38
CA SER A 182 23.28 -20.09 -0.08
C SER A 182 22.46 -21.27 -0.57
N GLU A 183 22.35 -22.31 0.24
CA GLU A 183 21.62 -23.55 -0.10
C GLU A 183 20.19 -23.57 0.47
N VAL A 184 19.83 -22.56 1.27
CA VAL A 184 18.54 -22.53 2.00
C VAL A 184 17.57 -21.55 1.38
N LEU A 185 18.01 -20.38 0.91
CA LEU A 185 17.10 -19.33 0.46
C LEU A 185 16.30 -19.74 -0.79
N SER A 186 14.98 -19.76 -0.67
CA SER A 186 14.06 -20.03 -1.78
C SER A 186 13.56 -18.73 -2.43
N PRO A 187 13.51 -18.62 -3.77
CA PRO A 187 12.89 -17.47 -4.42
C PRO A 187 11.36 -17.45 -4.23
N ASP A 188 10.75 -18.54 -3.77
CA ASP A 188 9.30 -18.66 -3.66
C ASP A 188 8.77 -18.01 -2.38
N PHE A 189 7.98 -16.94 -2.54
CA PHE A 189 7.34 -16.20 -1.44
C PHE A 189 6.57 -17.09 -0.43
N PRO A 190 5.85 -18.16 -0.85
CA PRO A 190 5.17 -19.07 0.07
C PRO A 190 6.08 -19.83 1.05
N ASP A 191 7.39 -19.85 0.83
CA ASP A 191 8.35 -20.57 1.66
C ASP A 191 8.78 -19.78 2.91
N TYR A 192 8.29 -18.56 3.06
CA TYR A 192 8.59 -17.70 4.19
C TYR A 192 7.43 -17.60 5.17
N ARG A 193 7.73 -17.47 6.47
CA ARG A 193 6.77 -17.08 7.51
C ARG A 193 7.38 -15.99 8.38
N PHE A 194 6.57 -15.00 8.75
CA PHE A 194 6.95 -14.00 9.73
C PHE A 194 5.96 -14.02 10.90
N VAL A 195 6.39 -14.57 12.02
CA VAL A 195 5.54 -14.79 13.21
C VAL A 195 6.28 -14.28 14.43
N ASP A 196 5.62 -13.49 15.27
CA ASP A 196 6.19 -12.92 16.49
C ASP A 196 7.54 -12.21 16.27
N ARG A 197 7.64 -11.45 15.18
CA ARG A 197 8.85 -10.74 14.73
C ARG A 197 10.04 -11.64 14.38
N ARG A 198 9.81 -12.93 14.14
CA ARG A 198 10.83 -13.91 13.73
C ARG A 198 10.57 -14.38 12.31
N LEU A 199 11.64 -14.51 11.54
CA LEU A 199 11.59 -15.02 10.18
C LEU A 199 11.87 -16.52 10.18
N TYR A 200 11.00 -17.28 9.53
CA TYR A 200 11.14 -18.70 9.29
C TYR A 200 11.16 -18.97 7.80
N ILE A 201 11.95 -19.98 7.40
CA ILE A 201 12.24 -20.32 6.01
C ILE A 201 12.05 -21.82 5.84
N HIS A 202 11.26 -22.22 4.86
CA HIS A 202 11.27 -23.56 4.30
C HIS A 202 12.34 -23.57 3.20
N GLY A 203 13.44 -24.26 3.45
CA GLY A 203 14.61 -24.22 2.59
C GLY A 203 14.48 -25.06 1.33
N LEU A 204 15.31 -24.76 0.32
CA LEU A 204 15.41 -25.54 -0.92
C LEU A 204 15.81 -27.00 -0.68
N ASP A 205 16.48 -27.27 0.43
CA ASP A 205 16.85 -28.60 0.93
C ASP A 205 15.70 -29.34 1.64
N ASN A 206 14.49 -28.77 1.60
CA ASN A 206 13.28 -29.27 2.24
C ASN A 206 13.36 -29.34 3.78
N ARG A 207 14.20 -28.50 4.39
CA ARG A 207 14.31 -28.35 5.86
C ARG A 207 13.71 -27.03 6.33
N TYR A 208 13.51 -26.90 7.64
CA TYR A 208 12.89 -25.73 8.24
C TYR A 208 13.87 -24.99 9.13
N TYR A 209 13.95 -23.68 8.90
CA TYR A 209 14.92 -22.81 9.55
C TYR A 209 14.27 -21.61 10.19
N ARG A 210 14.90 -21.11 11.25
CA ARG A 210 14.66 -19.79 11.83
C ARG A 210 15.87 -18.93 11.58
N LEU A 211 15.65 -17.76 10.95
CA LEU A 211 16.68 -16.76 10.73
C LEU A 211 16.59 -15.67 11.79
N ASP A 212 17.64 -15.55 12.61
CA ASP A 212 17.81 -14.46 13.57
C ASP A 212 18.63 -13.34 12.93
N LEU A 213 17.97 -12.21 12.67
CA LEU A 213 18.56 -11.01 12.05
C LEU A 213 19.29 -10.10 13.05
N GLU A 214 19.19 -10.36 14.35
CA GLU A 214 19.93 -9.61 15.38
C GLU A 214 21.31 -10.23 15.60
N ASN A 215 21.35 -11.57 15.75
CA ASN A 215 22.57 -12.32 16.01
C ASN A 215 23.21 -12.91 14.74
N TRP A 216 22.55 -12.79 13.59
CA TRP A 216 22.98 -13.38 12.31
C TRP A 216 23.19 -14.88 12.42
N THR A 217 22.20 -15.60 12.96
CA THR A 217 22.25 -17.05 13.10
C THR A 217 21.09 -17.71 12.38
N LEU A 218 21.37 -18.89 11.83
CA LEU A 218 20.38 -19.77 11.22
C LEU A 218 20.24 -21.00 12.11
N THR A 219 19.04 -21.23 12.63
CA THR A 219 18.75 -22.40 13.47
C THR A 219 17.86 -23.36 12.70
N GLU A 220 18.31 -24.60 12.52
CA GLU A 220 17.48 -25.71 12.02
C GLU A 220 16.79 -26.38 13.21
N ASP A 221 15.48 -26.61 13.12
CA ASP A 221 14.73 -27.38 14.12
C ASP A 221 13.48 -28.00 13.48
N ALA A 222 13.28 -29.31 13.67
CA ALA A 222 12.14 -30.05 13.17
C ALA A 222 10.79 -29.51 13.71
N GLN A 223 10.79 -28.90 14.90
CA GLN A 223 9.59 -28.27 15.47
C GLN A 223 9.13 -27.04 14.69
N ILE A 224 10.00 -26.39 13.89
CA ILE A 224 9.64 -25.21 13.11
C ILE A 224 8.56 -25.54 12.06
N MET A 225 8.50 -26.80 11.59
CA MET A 225 7.44 -27.23 10.67
C MET A 225 6.03 -26.94 11.21
N THR A 226 5.81 -26.99 12.52
CA THR A 226 4.49 -26.70 13.10
C THR A 226 4.07 -25.24 12.88
N ILE A 227 5.03 -24.30 12.79
CA ILE A 227 4.75 -22.90 12.45
C ILE A 227 4.13 -22.81 11.05
N PHE A 228 4.67 -23.56 10.08
CA PHE A 228 4.18 -23.59 8.70
C PHE A 228 2.81 -24.27 8.56
N GLN A 229 2.50 -25.22 9.44
CA GLN A 229 1.19 -25.88 9.50
C GLN A 229 0.11 -25.00 10.16
N GLN A 230 0.49 -24.24 11.20
CA GLN A 230 -0.42 -23.40 11.97
C GLN A 230 -0.66 -22.03 11.32
N HIS A 231 0.35 -21.49 10.63
CA HIS A 231 0.30 -20.16 10.04
C HIS A 231 0.25 -20.26 8.52
N ARG A 232 -0.74 -19.57 7.94
CA ARG A 232 -0.87 -19.46 6.48
C ARG A 232 0.36 -18.77 5.89
N ALA A 233 0.64 -19.13 4.65
CA ALA A 233 1.64 -18.41 3.87
C ALA A 233 1.30 -16.92 3.77
N PRO A 234 2.31 -16.05 3.72
CA PRO A 234 2.12 -14.65 3.39
C PRO A 234 1.28 -14.53 2.12
N ALA A 235 0.23 -13.72 2.17
CA ALA A 235 -0.66 -13.53 1.05
C ALA A 235 -0.30 -12.24 0.29
N TRP A 236 -0.16 -12.34 -1.03
CA TRP A 236 0.06 -11.19 -1.92
C TRP A 236 -1.17 -10.27 -2.04
N ILE A 237 -2.34 -10.76 -1.61
CA ILE A 237 -3.58 -9.99 -1.55
C ILE A 237 -4.16 -10.21 -0.15
N ILE A 238 -4.50 -9.12 0.53
CA ILE A 238 -5.15 -9.17 1.84
C ILE A 238 -6.58 -9.66 1.66
N SER A 239 -6.98 -10.72 2.38
CA SER A 239 -8.39 -11.07 2.51
C SER A 239 -9.02 -10.26 3.64
N ALA A 240 -10.22 -9.74 3.42
CA ALA A 240 -11.00 -9.05 4.45
C ALA A 240 -11.33 -9.96 5.66
N SER A 241 -11.26 -11.29 5.48
CA SER A 241 -11.48 -12.30 6.53
C SER A 241 -10.40 -12.35 7.60
N ASP A 242 -9.23 -11.73 7.38
CA ASP A 242 -8.06 -11.88 8.24
C ASP A 242 -7.99 -10.78 9.32
N ASN A 243 -8.95 -9.86 9.34
CA ASN A 243 -9.01 -8.78 10.32
C ASN A 243 -9.47 -9.31 11.68
N ARG A 244 -8.61 -9.19 12.70
CA ARG A 244 -8.93 -9.54 14.09
C ARG A 244 -8.41 -8.48 15.06
N VAL A 245 -8.88 -7.24 14.93
CA VAL A 245 -8.48 -6.18 15.88
C VAL A 245 -9.24 -6.26 17.21
N GLY A 246 -8.62 -5.76 18.26
CA GLY A 246 -9.20 -5.71 19.60
C GLY A 246 -9.15 -7.06 20.31
N GLN A 247 -10.26 -7.47 20.94
CA GLN A 247 -10.34 -8.71 21.70
C GLN A 247 -10.33 -9.95 20.79
N PRO A 248 -9.75 -11.08 21.25
CA PRO A 248 -9.84 -12.34 20.55
C PRO A 248 -11.30 -12.74 20.28
N ILE A 249 -11.53 -13.29 19.09
CA ILE A 249 -12.82 -13.82 18.66
C ILE A 249 -12.62 -15.31 18.39
N SER A 250 -13.36 -16.16 19.09
CA SER A 250 -13.35 -17.61 18.81
C SER A 250 -14.02 -17.90 17.46
N ASP A 251 -13.75 -19.03 16.83
CA ASP A 251 -14.34 -19.33 15.50
C ASP A 251 -15.87 -19.50 15.55
N GLN A 252 -16.40 -19.98 16.68
CA GLN A 252 -17.85 -20.04 16.92
C GLN A 252 -18.45 -18.63 17.03
N GLU A 253 -17.83 -17.76 17.84
CA GLU A 253 -18.26 -16.37 17.98
C GLU A 253 -18.15 -15.60 16.66
N LEU A 254 -17.09 -15.85 15.88
CA LEU A 254 -16.88 -15.24 14.57
C LEU A 254 -18.03 -15.59 13.62
N THR A 255 -18.42 -16.87 13.59
CA THR A 255 -19.50 -17.35 12.71
C THR A 255 -20.83 -16.71 13.10
N GLU A 256 -21.14 -16.64 14.39
CA GLU A 256 -22.37 -16.03 14.89
C GLU A 256 -22.38 -14.51 14.68
N ALA A 257 -21.26 -13.83 14.93
CA ALA A 257 -21.12 -12.39 14.68
C ALA A 257 -21.35 -12.07 13.21
N LEU A 258 -20.74 -12.82 12.28
CA LEU A 258 -20.92 -12.64 10.85
C LEU A 258 -22.37 -12.88 10.42
N ARG A 259 -23.04 -13.89 10.99
CA ARG A 259 -24.47 -14.15 10.73
C ARG A 259 -25.34 -12.97 11.16
N LEU A 260 -25.21 -12.53 12.42
CA LEU A 260 -25.98 -11.42 12.98
C LEU A 260 -25.73 -10.11 12.22
N LEU A 261 -24.47 -9.81 11.92
CA LEU A 261 -24.12 -8.62 11.15
C LEU A 261 -24.71 -8.69 9.74
N GLY A 262 -24.68 -9.86 9.09
CA GLY A 262 -25.24 -10.05 7.74
C GLY A 262 -26.76 -9.88 7.67
N GLU A 263 -27.47 -10.15 8.76
CA GLU A 263 -28.92 -9.91 8.88
C GLU A 263 -29.25 -8.42 9.10
N GLN A 264 -28.35 -7.68 9.75
CA GLN A 264 -28.61 -6.32 10.24
C GLN A 264 -27.97 -5.22 9.37
N LEU A 265 -26.90 -5.53 8.65
CA LEU A 265 -26.10 -4.59 7.86
C LEU A 265 -25.95 -5.10 6.41
N ILE A 266 -25.75 -4.17 5.48
CA ILE A 266 -25.54 -4.55 4.07
C ILE A 266 -24.04 -4.77 3.79
N ASN A 267 -23.72 -5.99 3.36
CA ASN A 267 -22.38 -6.47 3.04
C ASN A 267 -21.34 -6.10 4.12
N PRO A 268 -21.56 -6.47 5.40
CA PRO A 268 -20.64 -6.10 6.46
C PRO A 268 -19.30 -6.84 6.32
N VAL A 269 -18.24 -6.13 6.65
CA VAL A 269 -16.90 -6.67 6.88
C VAL A 269 -16.60 -6.51 8.35
N LEU A 270 -16.41 -7.64 9.04
CA LEU A 270 -15.95 -7.63 10.42
C LEU A 270 -14.48 -7.23 10.46
N LEU A 271 -14.16 -6.18 11.22
CA LEU A 271 -12.80 -5.70 11.41
C LEU A 271 -12.21 -6.24 12.72
N GLY A 272 -13.06 -6.41 13.74
CA GLY A 272 -12.65 -6.91 15.05
C GLY A 272 -13.71 -6.73 16.13
N LYS A 273 -13.33 -6.93 17.39
CA LYS A 273 -14.23 -6.91 18.55
C LYS A 273 -13.69 -5.97 19.61
N LYS A 274 -14.53 -5.04 20.10
CA LYS A 274 -14.19 -4.19 21.26
C LYS A 274 -14.48 -4.92 22.57
N GLN A 275 -15.69 -5.47 22.68
CA GLN A 275 -16.18 -6.22 23.83
C GLN A 275 -17.38 -7.08 23.43
N ALA A 276 -18.01 -7.79 24.37
CA ALA A 276 -19.18 -8.62 24.12
C ALA A 276 -20.24 -7.87 23.29
N HIS A 277 -20.67 -8.50 22.20
CA HIS A 277 -21.67 -7.98 21.25
C HIS A 277 -21.34 -6.66 20.56
N GLN A 278 -20.11 -6.14 20.70
CA GLN A 278 -19.68 -4.88 20.12
C GLN A 278 -18.51 -5.08 19.17
N TYR A 279 -18.78 -4.88 17.89
CA TYR A 279 -17.86 -5.20 16.81
C TYR A 279 -17.47 -3.95 16.03
N TYR A 280 -16.19 -3.84 15.71
CA TYR A 280 -15.73 -2.91 14.69
C TYR A 280 -16.10 -3.47 13.33
N VAL A 281 -16.84 -2.70 12.54
CA VAL A 281 -17.37 -3.14 11.26
C VAL A 281 -17.21 -2.07 10.21
N LEU A 282 -17.00 -2.49 8.98
CA LEU A 282 -17.27 -1.69 7.81
C LEU A 282 -18.55 -2.21 7.15
N ALA A 283 -19.52 -1.34 6.86
CA ALA A 283 -20.75 -1.73 6.18
C ALA A 283 -21.09 -0.76 5.05
N TYR A 284 -21.64 -1.28 3.97
CA TYR A 284 -22.03 -0.49 2.81
C TYR A 284 -23.39 0.17 3.02
N LYS A 285 -23.57 1.38 2.49
CA LYS A 285 -24.87 2.07 2.52
C LYS A 285 -25.87 1.49 1.51
N LYS A 286 -25.39 0.81 0.47
CA LYS A 286 -26.17 0.19 -0.60
C LYS A 286 -25.51 -1.12 -1.01
N ARG A 287 -26.29 -2.07 -1.56
CA ARG A 287 -25.76 -3.36 -2.06
C ARG A 287 -24.69 -3.21 -3.13
N ARG A 288 -24.73 -2.10 -3.87
CA ARG A 288 -23.69 -1.66 -4.80
C ARG A 288 -23.43 -0.18 -4.62
N GLY A 289 -22.18 0.20 -4.60
CA GLY A 289 -21.73 1.58 -4.59
C GLY A 289 -20.67 1.86 -3.52
N PRO A 290 -19.81 2.86 -3.76
CA PRO A 290 -18.61 3.10 -2.96
C PRO A 290 -18.87 3.63 -1.55
N GLN A 291 -20.12 3.96 -1.21
CA GLN A 291 -20.44 4.58 0.06
C GLN A 291 -20.54 3.52 1.15
N ALA A 292 -19.69 3.64 2.17
CA ALA A 292 -19.68 2.76 3.32
C ALA A 292 -19.57 3.59 4.61
N SER A 293 -19.63 2.90 5.74
CA SER A 293 -19.32 3.48 7.06
C SER A 293 -18.42 2.52 7.81
N ILE A 294 -17.44 3.06 8.53
CA ILE A 294 -16.67 2.33 9.52
C ILE A 294 -17.24 2.70 10.89
N GLY A 295 -17.54 1.72 11.72
CA GLY A 295 -18.26 1.96 12.97
C GLY A 295 -17.98 0.92 14.04
N LEU A 296 -18.37 1.27 15.28
CA LEU A 296 -18.56 0.32 16.37
C LEU A 296 -20.05 -0.01 16.44
N TYR A 297 -20.40 -1.25 16.15
CA TYR A 297 -21.76 -1.72 16.07
C TYR A 297 -22.09 -2.68 17.21
N ASP A 298 -23.19 -2.42 17.90
CA ASP A 298 -23.72 -3.26 18.99
C ASP A 298 -24.85 -4.13 18.42
N VAL A 299 -24.60 -5.43 18.28
CA VAL A 299 -25.53 -6.37 17.61
C VAL A 299 -26.76 -6.69 18.44
N GLU A 300 -26.68 -6.53 19.77
CA GLU A 300 -27.84 -6.71 20.66
C GLU A 300 -28.77 -5.50 20.56
N LYS A 301 -28.20 -4.30 20.56
CA LYS A 301 -28.98 -3.05 20.43
C LYS A 301 -29.31 -2.69 18.98
N GLN A 302 -28.79 -3.47 18.02
CA GLN A 302 -28.93 -3.27 16.58
C GLN A 302 -28.60 -1.84 16.13
N LYS A 303 -27.57 -1.22 16.72
CA LYS A 303 -27.22 0.17 16.43
C LYS A 303 -25.73 0.43 16.44
N TYR A 304 -25.33 1.42 15.66
CA TYR A 304 -24.00 2.02 15.78
C TYR A 304 -23.89 2.81 17.08
N LEU A 305 -22.88 2.50 17.88
CA LEU A 305 -22.46 3.34 19.00
C LEU A 305 -21.75 4.59 18.49
N TRP A 306 -20.98 4.42 17.41
CA TRP A 306 -20.50 5.50 16.55
C TRP A 306 -20.28 4.97 15.14
N GLN A 307 -20.32 5.86 14.15
CA GLN A 307 -20.01 5.54 12.76
C GLN A 307 -19.41 6.75 12.05
N THR A 308 -18.47 6.48 11.15
CA THR A 308 -17.84 7.48 10.28
C THR A 308 -18.06 7.08 8.84
N ALA A 309 -18.69 7.99 8.08
CA ALA A 309 -18.93 7.79 6.66
C ALA A 309 -17.61 7.80 5.88
N VAL A 310 -17.45 6.82 5.00
CA VAL A 310 -16.29 6.72 4.11
C VAL A 310 -16.75 6.45 2.67
N THR A 311 -15.92 6.85 1.73
CA THR A 311 -16.13 6.57 0.30
C THR A 311 -14.97 5.71 -0.18
N LEU A 312 -15.28 4.46 -0.49
CA LEU A 312 -14.37 3.49 -1.08
C LEU A 312 -14.16 3.79 -2.57
N THR A 313 -13.18 3.14 -3.19
CA THR A 313 -12.94 3.29 -4.63
C THR A 313 -13.89 2.43 -5.46
N GLU A 314 -14.29 1.27 -4.93
CA GLU A 314 -15.19 0.30 -5.55
C GLU A 314 -15.74 -0.67 -4.48
N ASP A 315 -16.67 -1.53 -4.89
CA ASP A 315 -17.25 -2.55 -4.02
C ASP A 315 -16.28 -3.74 -3.85
N GLY A 316 -16.24 -4.34 -2.66
CA GLY A 316 -15.45 -5.56 -2.43
C GLY A 316 -13.93 -5.35 -2.38
N VAL A 317 -13.46 -4.14 -2.11
CA VAL A 317 -12.03 -3.86 -1.96
C VAL A 317 -11.42 -4.61 -0.77
N PRO A 318 -10.14 -5.05 -0.86
CA PRO A 318 -9.42 -5.55 0.30
C PRO A 318 -9.41 -4.55 1.45
N ILE A 319 -9.74 -5.03 2.65
CA ILE A 319 -9.77 -4.22 3.86
C ILE A 319 -8.82 -4.86 4.87
N ASN A 320 -7.94 -4.03 5.43
CA ASN A 320 -7.08 -4.39 6.56
C ASN A 320 -7.39 -3.45 7.73
N ALA A 321 -7.44 -3.99 8.95
CA ALA A 321 -7.59 -3.19 10.16
C ALA A 321 -6.48 -3.49 11.16
N TYR A 322 -6.03 -2.46 11.85
CA TYR A 322 -5.08 -2.53 12.94
C TYR A 322 -5.57 -1.63 14.09
N GLN A 323 -5.42 -2.05 15.35
CA GLN A 323 -5.78 -1.23 16.50
C GLN A 323 -4.55 -1.05 17.39
N MET A 324 -4.33 0.19 17.83
CA MET A 324 -3.32 0.53 18.83
C MET A 324 -3.93 1.54 19.79
N ASP A 325 -3.90 1.20 21.08
CA ASP A 325 -4.50 2.01 22.14
C ASP A 325 -5.95 2.40 21.79
N ASP A 326 -6.25 3.70 21.84
CA ASP A 326 -7.55 4.28 21.51
C ASP A 326 -7.74 4.57 20.00
N ALA A 327 -6.84 4.10 19.13
CA ALA A 327 -6.91 4.34 17.69
C ALA A 327 -7.18 3.07 16.86
N LEU A 328 -8.14 3.16 15.94
CA LEU A 328 -8.43 2.18 14.91
C LEU A 328 -7.90 2.67 13.57
N TYR A 329 -7.00 1.90 12.98
CA TYR A 329 -6.47 2.10 11.64
C TYR A 329 -7.18 1.18 10.68
N VAL A 330 -7.75 1.71 9.60
CA VAL A 330 -8.40 0.92 8.56
C VAL A 330 -7.81 1.29 7.22
N LYS A 331 -7.20 0.31 6.54
CA LYS A 331 -6.78 0.42 5.16
C LYS A 331 -7.87 -0.17 4.27
N ALA A 332 -8.47 0.65 3.41
CA ALA A 332 -9.46 0.22 2.44
C ALA A 332 -9.12 0.79 1.06
N ALA A 333 -8.68 -0.10 0.16
CA ALA A 333 -8.12 0.27 -1.14
C ALA A 333 -7.03 1.35 -1.02
N ARG A 334 -7.27 2.53 -1.64
CA ARG A 334 -6.31 3.63 -1.71
C ARG A 334 -6.18 4.45 -0.44
N TYR A 335 -6.97 4.19 0.59
CA TYR A 335 -7.00 5.03 1.80
C TYR A 335 -6.55 4.28 3.04
N LEU A 336 -5.82 4.99 3.90
CA LEU A 336 -5.60 4.62 5.30
C LEU A 336 -6.31 5.64 6.19
N PHE A 337 -7.26 5.18 6.98
CA PHE A 337 -8.00 5.96 7.95
C PHE A 337 -7.42 5.72 9.34
N LYS A 338 -7.25 6.79 10.14
CA LYS A 338 -7.08 6.69 11.60
C LYS A 338 -8.33 7.24 12.26
N LEU A 339 -8.98 6.42 13.08
CA LEU A 339 -10.21 6.74 13.78
C LEU A 339 -10.00 6.62 15.29
N ASP A 340 -10.60 7.50 16.06
CA ASP A 340 -10.70 7.36 17.51
C ASP A 340 -11.73 6.27 17.86
N THR A 341 -11.34 5.26 18.65
CA THR A 341 -12.16 4.09 18.97
C THR A 341 -13.33 4.38 19.93
N ASN A 342 -13.32 5.53 20.59
CA ASN A 342 -14.32 5.92 21.58
C ASN A 342 -15.42 6.79 20.95
N THR A 343 -15.04 7.68 20.05
CA THR A 343 -15.93 8.66 19.41
C THR A 343 -16.22 8.35 17.95
N GLY A 344 -15.40 7.51 17.30
CA GLY A 344 -15.42 7.29 15.87
C GLY A 344 -14.82 8.43 15.05
N ARG A 345 -14.38 9.53 15.70
CA ARG A 345 -13.87 10.72 15.02
C ARG A 345 -12.68 10.34 14.13
N LYS A 346 -12.74 10.75 12.87
CA LYS A 346 -11.60 10.66 11.96
C LYS A 346 -10.51 11.61 12.45
N ILE A 347 -9.30 11.08 12.61
CA ILE A 347 -8.10 11.85 13.00
C ILE A 347 -7.33 12.24 11.74
N TYR A 348 -7.21 11.32 10.79
CA TYR A 348 -6.74 11.61 9.45
C TYR A 348 -7.23 10.58 8.42
N GLN A 349 -7.16 10.98 7.15
CA GLN A 349 -7.26 10.13 5.98
C GLN A 349 -6.03 10.34 5.09
N PHE A 350 -5.23 9.30 4.92
CA PHE A 350 -4.12 9.26 3.98
C PHE A 350 -4.57 8.67 2.66
N ASP A 351 -4.11 9.22 1.55
CA ASP A 351 -4.40 8.74 0.20
C ASP A 351 -3.11 8.25 -0.48
N TYR A 352 -3.00 6.93 -0.65
CA TYR A 352 -1.86 6.27 -1.31
C TYR A 352 -1.70 6.65 -2.78
N ARG A 353 -2.74 7.21 -3.43
CA ARG A 353 -2.60 7.76 -4.78
C ARG A 353 -1.72 9.00 -4.81
N TRP A 354 -1.82 9.83 -3.78
CA TRP A 354 -1.19 11.15 -3.70
C TRP A 354 -0.12 11.24 -2.62
N ASN A 355 0.14 10.12 -1.93
CA ASN A 355 1.12 9.98 -0.87
C ASN A 355 1.05 11.10 0.18
N ARG A 356 -0.17 11.49 0.57
CA ARG A 356 -0.42 12.57 1.52
C ARG A 356 -1.74 12.43 2.28
N VAL A 357 -1.84 13.16 3.38
CA VAL A 357 -3.09 13.38 4.09
C VAL A 357 -4.03 14.24 3.24
N VAL A 358 -5.27 13.80 3.10
CA VAL A 358 -6.32 14.50 2.32
C VAL A 358 -7.48 15.01 3.18
N ASP A 359 -7.57 14.55 4.42
CA ASP A 359 -8.59 14.97 5.37
C ASP A 359 -8.09 14.76 6.81
N ARG A 360 -8.51 15.60 7.76
CA ARG A 360 -8.20 15.50 9.19
C ARG A 360 -9.46 15.66 10.02
#